data_AF-A0A963DG62-F1
#
_entry.id   AF-A0A963DG62-F1
#
_cell.length_a   1.000
_cell.length_b   1.000
_cell.length_c   1.000
_cell.angle_alpha   90.00
_cell.angle_beta   90.00
_cell.angle_gamma   90.00
#
_symmetry.space_group_name_H-M   'P 1'
#
loop_
_entity.id
_entity.type
_entity.pdbx_description
1 polymer ?
#
loop_
_entity_poly.entity_id
_entity_poly.type
_entity_poly.pdbx_seq_one_letter_code
_entity_poly.pdbx_strand_id
1 'polypeptide(L)'
;ATTGDPDGNLTMEKEALTLEALAIAMAARNSGGIVIAQVERVAESGSLNPRQVKIPGILVDCVVVSKPENHWQTFATQYNPAYSSEIRARAGSLPP
;
A
#
# COMPACT_ATOMS: atom_id res chain seq x y z
N ALA A 1 -1.36 2.12 -0.94
CA ALA A 1 -0.49 0.94 -1.11
C ALA A 1 0.89 1.45 -1.45
N THR A 2 1.94 0.77 -1.02
CA THR A 2 3.29 1.32 -1.17
C THR A 2 3.83 1.07 -2.57
N THR A 3 3.87 -0.18 -3.01
CA THR A 3 4.39 -0.54 -4.33
C THR A 3 3.37 -1.37 -5.10
N GLY A 4 3.10 -0.98 -6.35
CA GLY A 4 2.35 -1.79 -7.31
C GLY A 4 3.25 -2.32 -8.44
N ASP A 5 2.78 -3.27 -9.22
CA ASP A 5 3.37 -3.66 -10.51
C ASP A 5 2.38 -3.43 -11.67
N PRO A 6 2.82 -3.51 -12.95
CA PRO A 6 1.93 -3.36 -14.10
C PRO A 6 0.81 -4.40 -14.19
N ASP A 7 0.94 -5.53 -13.51
CA ASP A 7 -0.09 -6.58 -13.44
C ASP A 7 -1.12 -6.32 -12.33
N GLY A 8 -0.96 -5.24 -11.57
CA GLY A 8 -1.88 -4.79 -10.52
C GLY A 8 -1.60 -5.37 -9.13
N ASN A 9 -0.55 -6.18 -8.94
CA ASN A 9 -0.23 -6.72 -7.61
C ASN A 9 0.25 -5.59 -6.70
N LEU A 10 -0.24 -5.56 -5.46
CA LEU A 10 0.09 -4.50 -4.51
C LEU A 10 0.75 -5.04 -3.25
N THR A 11 1.84 -4.38 -2.85
CA THR A 11 2.49 -4.50 -1.55
C THR A 11 2.24 -3.22 -0.73
N MET A 12 2.27 -3.36 0.59
CA MET A 12 1.85 -2.33 1.54
C MET A 12 2.90 -2.14 2.65
N GLU A 13 4.17 -2.28 2.29
CA GLU A 13 5.30 -2.37 3.23
C GLU A 13 5.60 -1.09 4.01
N LYS A 14 5.19 0.09 3.53
CA LYS A 14 5.30 1.36 4.27
C LYS A 14 3.99 1.80 4.91
N GLU A 15 2.91 1.06 4.73
CA GLU A 15 1.62 1.43 5.31
C GLU A 15 1.65 1.16 6.82
N ALA A 16 1.03 2.05 7.61
CA ALA A 16 0.90 1.82 9.05
C ALA A 16 0.01 0.60 9.36
N LEU A 17 -1.01 0.39 8.52
CA LEU A 17 -1.97 -0.71 8.60
C LEU A 17 -2.44 -1.06 7.18
N THR A 18 -2.77 -2.33 6.94
CA THR A 18 -3.37 -2.75 5.66
C THR A 18 -4.89 -2.51 5.62
N LEU A 19 -5.53 -2.42 6.80
CA LEU A 19 -6.97 -2.24 6.97
C LEU A 19 -7.77 -3.25 6.13
N GLU A 20 -8.90 -2.80 5.57
CA GLU A 20 -9.83 -3.59 4.77
C GLU A 20 -9.54 -3.54 3.26
N ALA A 21 -8.32 -3.18 2.85
CA ALA A 21 -8.00 -2.94 1.44
C ALA A 21 -8.35 -4.13 0.53
N LEU A 22 -8.09 -5.37 0.98
CA LEU A 22 -8.42 -6.59 0.24
C LEU A 22 -9.92 -6.80 0.14
N ALA A 23 -10.63 -6.64 1.26
CA ALA A 23 -12.08 -6.80 1.30
C ALA A 23 -12.78 -5.78 0.39
N ILE A 24 -12.32 -4.53 0.38
CA ILE A 24 -12.85 -3.47 -0.50
C ILE A 24 -12.60 -3.81 -1.98
N ALA A 25 -11.40 -4.23 -2.35
CA ALA A 25 -11.07 -4.60 -3.73
C ALA A 25 -11.94 -5.78 -4.22
N MET A 26 -12.10 -6.80 -3.37
CA MET A 26 -12.99 -7.94 -3.66
C MET A 26 -14.45 -7.51 -3.79
N ALA A 27 -14.94 -6.67 -2.88
CA ALA A 27 -16.34 -6.21 -2.90
C ALA A 27 -16.65 -5.38 -4.15
N ALA A 28 -15.75 -4.46 -4.53
CA ALA A 28 -15.89 -3.66 -5.75
C ALA A 28 -15.93 -4.56 -6.99
N ARG A 29 -14.97 -5.48 -7.14
CA ARG A 29 -14.92 -6.41 -8.29
C ARG A 29 -16.14 -7.33 -8.35
N ASN A 30 -16.53 -7.92 -7.22
CA ASN A 30 -17.71 -8.80 -7.16
C ASN A 30 -19.02 -8.07 -7.44
N SER A 31 -19.03 -6.74 -7.35
CA SER A 31 -20.17 -5.90 -7.68
C SER A 31 -20.10 -5.34 -9.11
N GLY A 32 -19.15 -5.79 -9.94
CA GLY A 32 -18.94 -5.27 -11.29
C GLY A 32 -18.36 -3.84 -11.32
N GLY A 33 -17.81 -3.36 -10.20
CA GLY A 33 -17.14 -2.08 -10.10
C GLY A 33 -15.70 -2.11 -10.59
N ILE A 34 -15.04 -0.96 -10.52
CA ILE A 34 -13.65 -0.74 -10.93
C ILE A 34 -12.79 -0.50 -9.68
N VAL A 35 -11.64 -1.15 -9.61
CA VAL A 35 -10.64 -0.98 -8.54
C VAL A 35 -9.46 -0.19 -9.08
N ILE A 36 -9.32 1.05 -8.61
CA ILE A 36 -8.18 1.92 -8.92
C ILE A 36 -7.30 2.01 -7.67
N ALA A 37 -6.04 1.61 -7.80
CA ALA A 37 -5.08 1.56 -6.71
C ALA A 37 -4.06 2.69 -6.79
N GLN A 38 -4.08 3.59 -5.81
CA GLN A 38 -3.04 4.60 -5.64
C GLN A 38 -1.80 3.99 -4.97
N VAL A 39 -0.63 4.17 -5.59
CA VAL A 39 0.67 3.67 -5.09
C VAL A 39 1.73 4.75 -4.96
N GLU A 40 2.74 4.55 -4.12
CA GLU A 40 3.92 5.44 -4.05
C GLU A 40 4.81 5.26 -5.28
N ARG A 41 4.99 4.01 -5.73
CA ARG A 41 5.88 3.64 -6.83
C ARG A 41 5.41 2.38 -7.55
N VAL A 42 5.94 2.18 -8.76
CA VAL A 42 5.71 0.97 -9.57
C VAL A 42 7.02 0.20 -9.71
N ALA A 43 6.99 -1.10 -9.44
CA ALA A 43 8.07 -2.04 -9.67
C ALA A 43 7.92 -2.74 -11.03
N GLU A 44 8.96 -3.48 -11.46
CA GLU A 44 8.86 -4.32 -12.65
C GLU A 44 7.85 -5.45 -12.44
N SER A 45 7.16 -5.85 -13.51
CA SER A 45 6.21 -6.98 -13.49
C SER A 45 6.89 -8.25 -12.94
N GLY A 46 6.21 -8.94 -12.03
CA GLY A 46 6.70 -10.19 -11.42
C GLY A 46 7.86 -10.03 -10.43
N SER A 47 8.32 -8.81 -10.14
CA SER A 47 9.46 -8.57 -9.23
C SER A 47 9.07 -8.45 -7.75
N LEU A 48 7.78 -8.25 -7.44
CA LEU A 48 7.30 -8.15 -6.06
C LEU A 48 7.45 -9.49 -5.34
N ASN A 49 7.87 -9.48 -4.07
CA ASN A 49 7.88 -10.68 -3.25
C ASN A 49 6.45 -11.23 -3.11
N PRO A 50 6.12 -12.43 -3.62
CA PRO A 50 4.75 -12.93 -3.63
C PRO A 50 4.15 -13.08 -2.22
N ARG A 51 4.98 -13.28 -1.19
CA ARG A 51 4.53 -13.41 0.21
C ARG A 51 4.12 -12.06 0.82
N GLN A 52 4.53 -10.95 0.21
CA GLN A 52 4.20 -9.60 0.65
C GLN A 52 3.02 -8.99 -0.11
N VAL A 53 2.59 -9.61 -1.20
CA VAL A 53 1.42 -9.16 -1.97
C VAL A 53 0.18 -9.23 -1.08
N LYS A 54 -0.44 -8.07 -0.84
CA LYS A 54 -1.66 -7.93 -0.04
C LYS A 54 -2.91 -7.92 -0.91
N ILE A 55 -2.82 -7.31 -2.09
CA ILE A 55 -3.90 -7.29 -3.08
C ILE A 55 -3.41 -7.99 -4.35
N PRO A 56 -4.02 -9.13 -4.73
CA PRO A 56 -3.73 -9.79 -6.00
C PRO A 56 -4.14 -8.91 -7.19
N GLY A 57 -3.30 -8.89 -8.23
CA GLY A 57 -3.50 -8.02 -9.40
C GLY A 57 -4.78 -8.28 -10.19
N ILE A 58 -5.31 -9.51 -10.16
CA ILE A 58 -6.63 -9.83 -10.74
C ILE A 58 -7.79 -8.99 -10.17
N LEU A 59 -7.60 -8.40 -8.99
CA LEU A 59 -8.59 -7.54 -8.37
C LEU A 59 -8.50 -6.08 -8.84
N VAL A 60 -7.38 -5.65 -9.41
CA VAL A 60 -7.04 -4.24 -9.68
C VAL A 60 -7.14 -3.94 -11.18
N ASP A 61 -7.87 -2.89 -11.55
CA ASP A 61 -8.02 -2.47 -12.95
C ASP A 61 -7.00 -1.42 -13.37
N CYS A 62 -6.53 -0.60 -12.42
CA CYS A 62 -5.59 0.47 -12.70
C CYS A 62 -4.70 0.77 -11.50
N VAL A 63 -3.40 0.91 -11.74
CA VAL A 63 -2.42 1.40 -10.76
C VAL A 63 -2.05 2.83 -11.11
N VAL A 64 -2.17 3.74 -10.14
CA VAL A 64 -1.87 5.17 -10.30
C VAL A 64 -0.76 5.57 -9.34
N VAL A 65 0.36 6.04 -9.88
CA VAL A 65 1.46 6.58 -9.07
C VAL A 65 1.05 7.93 -8.51
N SER A 66 1.12 8.07 -7.19
CA SER A 66 0.79 9.30 -6.49
C SER A 66 1.95 10.28 -6.49
N LYS A 67 1.64 11.57 -6.41
CA LYS A 67 2.64 12.57 -6.03
C LYS A 67 2.95 12.43 -4.53
N PRO A 68 4.18 12.71 -4.07
CA PRO A 68 4.55 12.54 -2.66
C PRO A 68 3.66 13.29 -1.67
N GLU A 69 3.15 14.46 -2.03
CA GLU A 69 2.23 15.26 -1.21
C GLU A 69 0.86 14.62 -1.01
N ASN A 70 0.47 13.67 -1.87
CA ASN A 70 -0.81 12.96 -1.84
C ASN A 70 -0.68 11.51 -1.30
N HIS A 71 0.50 11.13 -0.79
CA HIS A 71 0.78 9.75 -0.37
C HIS A 71 1.39 9.71 1.05
N TRP A 72 0.67 10.27 2.01
CA TRP A 72 1.10 10.23 3.41
C TRP A 72 0.70 8.93 4.08
N GLN A 73 1.56 8.42 4.96
CA GLN A 73 1.31 7.22 5.76
C GLN A 73 0.13 7.38 6.73
N THR A 74 -0.08 8.60 7.25
CA THR A 74 -1.25 8.99 8.06
C THR A 74 -1.66 10.43 7.75
N PHE A 75 -2.79 10.89 8.29
CA PHE A 75 -3.22 12.30 8.17
C PHE A 75 -2.23 13.33 8.76
N ALA A 76 -1.31 12.92 9.62
CA ALA A 76 -0.37 13.81 10.30
C ALA A 76 1.10 13.45 10.02
N THR A 77 1.38 12.40 9.25
CA THR A 77 2.74 11.89 9.08
C THR A 77 2.96 11.45 7.64
N GLN A 78 3.92 12.08 6.97
CA GLN A 78 4.28 11.69 5.61
C GLN A 78 4.84 10.27 5.58
N TYR A 79 5.85 9.97 6.42
CA TYR A 79 6.36 8.62 6.58
C TYR A 79 7.14 8.47 7.90
N ASN A 80 6.85 7.39 8.63
CA ASN A 80 7.59 6.96 9.82
C ASN A 80 7.79 5.43 9.77
N PRO A 81 9.04 4.94 9.68
CA PRO A 81 9.33 3.50 9.58
C PRO A 81 8.96 2.72 10.86
N ALA A 82 8.70 3.42 11.98
CA ALA A 82 8.19 2.77 13.18
C ALA A 82 6.71 2.35 13.05
N TYR A 83 5.94 3.02 12.19
CA TYR A 83 4.53 2.68 11.96
C TYR A 83 4.37 1.51 10.99
N SER A 84 5.29 1.34 10.05
CA SER A 84 5.33 0.21 9.11
C SER A 84 6.05 -1.04 9.66
N SER A 85 6.44 -1.01 10.94
CA SER A 85 7.20 -2.09 11.59
C SER A 85 8.57 -2.40 10.98
N GLU A 86 9.12 -1.51 10.17
CA GLU A 86 10.50 -1.63 9.65
C GLU A 86 11.53 -1.44 10.77
N ILE A 87 11.20 -0.59 11.75
CA ILE A 87 12.00 -0.39 12.96
C ILE A 87 11.13 -0.36 14.21
N ARG A 88 11.74 -0.64 15.36
CA ARG A 88 11.16 -0.35 16.67
C ARG A 88 11.71 0.98 17.18
N ALA A 89 10.82 1.97 17.41
CA ALA A 89 11.23 3.23 18.02
C ALA A 89 11.82 3.01 19.42
N ARG A 90 12.86 3.78 19.77
CA ARG A 90 13.42 3.76 21.12
C ARG A 90 12.50 4.54 22.05
N ALA A 91 12.16 3.98 23.21
CA ALA A 91 11.26 4.63 24.16
C ALA A 91 11.73 6.05 24.56
N GLY A 92 13.03 6.25 24.75
CA GLY A 92 13.59 7.55 25.12
C GLY A 92 13.72 8.57 23.97
N SER A 93 13.39 8.22 22.72
CA SER A 93 13.38 9.17 21.60
C SER A 93 12.00 9.76 21.32
N LEU A 94 10.97 9.34 22.07
CA LEU A 94 9.63 9.89 21.96
C LEU A 94 9.53 11.16 22.81
N PRO A 95 8.87 12.23 22.33
CA PRO A 95 8.53 13.36 23.17
C PRO A 95 7.65 12.90 24.35
N PRO A 96 7.78 13.55 25.52
CA PRO A 96 6.97 13.25 26.70
C PRO A 96 5.48 13.53 26.50
#